data_AF-A0A1G6DEQ5-F1
#
_entry.id   AF-A0A1G6DEQ5-F1
#
_cell.length_a   1.000
_cell.length_b   1.000
_cell.length_c   1.000
_cell.angle_alpha   90.00
_cell.angle_beta   90.00
_cell.angle_gamma   90.00
#
_symmetry.space_group_name_H-M   'P 1'
#
loop_
_entity.id
_entity.type
_entity.pdbx_description
1 polymer ?
#
loop_
_entity_poly.entity_id
_entity_poly.type
_entity_poly.pdbx_seq_one_letter_code
_entity_poly.pdbx_strand_id
1 'polypeptide(L)'
;MRHICRFAVIICIFLLTGCSYSSVGHLQRQPWILNSQQQLEMRFWKFTYTAHPAQGRYTLVGKAEPVLENLASDLHWIEDLWLAVYLSDDKGRVLAQDLTIFTGLPLDSEKGIQFAFTLRPDQLSRSSFLQVTFGYNMTLTPHEQYTVEDLPAKQRSGERTRVFFAHEGALTKI
;
A
#
# COMPACT_ATOMS: atom_id res chain seq x y z
N MET A 1 49.82 19.92 -1.31
CA MET A 1 48.46 20.46 -1.01
C MET A 1 47.45 20.29 -2.15
N ARG A 2 47.81 20.54 -3.42
CA ARG A 2 46.86 20.50 -4.57
C ARG A 2 46.26 19.10 -4.87
N HIS A 3 46.98 18.02 -4.57
CA HIS A 3 46.49 16.63 -4.73
C HIS A 3 45.56 16.18 -3.60
N ILE A 4 45.76 16.68 -2.38
CA ILE A 4 44.92 16.37 -1.20
C ILE A 4 43.53 16.98 -1.37
N CYS A 5 43.46 18.21 -1.90
CA CYS A 5 42.19 18.87 -2.20
C CYS A 5 41.42 18.15 -3.33
N ARG A 6 42.11 17.63 -4.36
CA ARG A 6 41.51 16.81 -5.42
C ARG A 6 40.99 15.46 -4.91
N PHE A 7 41.74 14.79 -4.04
CA PHE A 7 41.30 13.53 -3.42
C PHE A 7 40.08 13.74 -2.51
N ALA A 8 40.06 14.81 -1.71
CA ALA A 8 38.93 15.15 -0.86
C ALA A 8 37.65 15.42 -1.66
N VAL A 9 37.75 16.11 -2.80
CA VAL A 9 36.61 16.37 -3.69
C VAL A 9 36.08 15.07 -4.30
N ILE A 10 36.95 14.14 -4.72
CA ILE A 10 36.52 12.84 -5.27
C ILE A 10 35.82 12.00 -4.20
N ILE A 11 36.33 11.97 -2.97
CA ILE A 11 35.70 11.26 -1.84
C ILE A 11 34.34 11.88 -1.50
N CYS A 12 34.23 13.22 -1.48
CA CYS A 12 32.95 13.89 -1.31
C CYS A 12 31.95 13.58 -2.42
N ILE A 13 32.38 13.42 -3.68
CA ILE A 13 31.50 13.03 -4.80
C ILE A 13 31.02 11.58 -4.63
N PHE A 14 31.88 10.65 -4.22
CA PHE A 14 31.48 9.26 -3.96
C PHE A 14 30.54 9.10 -2.77
N LEU A 15 30.65 9.96 -1.75
CA LEU A 15 29.73 9.97 -0.61
C LEU A 15 28.32 10.47 -0.98
N LEU A 16 28.15 11.13 -2.12
CA LEU A 16 26.87 11.66 -2.59
C LEU A 16 26.11 10.69 -3.51
N THR A 17 26.71 9.57 -3.93
CA THR A 17 26.07 8.58 -4.81
C THR A 17 25.41 7.45 -4.02
N GLY A 18 24.44 7.77 -3.17
CA GLY A 18 23.52 6.78 -2.59
C GLY A 18 22.32 6.57 -3.50
N CYS A 19 22.18 5.39 -4.10
CA CYS A 19 21.00 5.06 -4.90
C CYS A 19 19.83 4.73 -3.97
N SER A 20 18.94 5.70 -3.73
CA SER A 20 17.73 5.44 -2.96
C SER A 20 16.80 4.47 -3.73
N TYR A 21 16.16 3.56 -3.01
CA TYR A 21 15.18 2.65 -3.61
C TYR A 21 14.01 2.39 -2.66
N SER A 22 12.86 2.03 -3.23
CA SER A 22 11.67 1.65 -2.47
C SER A 22 11.75 0.19 -2.03
N SER A 23 11.44 -0.09 -0.75
CA SER A 23 11.51 -1.42 -0.17
C SER A 23 10.29 -1.77 0.66
N VAL A 24 9.76 -2.96 0.39
CA VAL A 24 8.70 -3.62 1.15
C VAL A 24 9.25 -4.77 1.99
N GLY A 25 10.57 -4.79 2.23
CA GLY A 25 11.28 -5.86 2.96
C GLY A 25 10.74 -6.17 4.36
N HIS A 26 10.02 -5.23 4.96
CA HIS A 26 9.40 -5.33 6.28
C HIS A 26 7.94 -5.81 6.25
N LEU A 27 7.29 -5.83 5.09
CA LEU A 27 5.90 -6.26 4.93
C LEU A 27 5.81 -7.77 4.73
N GLN A 28 4.65 -8.35 5.06
CA GLN A 28 4.30 -9.71 4.69
C GLN A 28 4.31 -9.83 3.16
N ARG A 29 4.98 -10.84 2.61
CA ARG A 29 5.12 -11.06 1.16
C ARG A 29 4.80 -12.51 0.82
N GLN A 30 4.35 -12.74 -0.41
CA GLN A 30 4.14 -14.08 -0.94
C GLN A 30 4.84 -14.29 -2.28
N PRO A 31 5.25 -15.53 -2.60
CA PRO A 31 5.73 -15.86 -3.93
C PRO A 31 4.70 -15.47 -5.00
N TRP A 32 5.18 -14.92 -6.10
CA TRP A 32 4.34 -14.54 -7.23
C TRP A 32 3.96 -15.77 -8.06
N ILE A 33 2.69 -16.19 -7.99
CA ILE A 33 2.17 -17.35 -8.72
C ILE A 33 1.11 -16.86 -9.72
N LEU A 34 1.38 -17.06 -11.00
CA LEU A 34 0.48 -16.64 -12.07
C LEU A 34 -0.73 -17.57 -12.20
N ASN A 35 -1.87 -16.99 -12.57
CA ASN A 35 -3.13 -17.67 -12.88
C ASN A 35 -3.64 -18.58 -11.75
N SER A 36 -3.26 -18.28 -10.51
CA SER A 36 -3.70 -18.98 -9.31
C SER A 36 -4.22 -17.96 -8.30
N GLN A 37 -5.28 -18.32 -7.59
CA GLN A 37 -5.83 -17.50 -6.52
C GLN A 37 -4.89 -17.58 -5.32
N GLN A 38 -4.49 -16.42 -4.82
CA GLN A 38 -3.62 -16.26 -3.66
C GLN A 38 -4.31 -15.41 -2.60
N GLN A 39 -3.88 -15.57 -1.35
CA GLN A 39 -4.39 -14.81 -0.21
C GLN A 39 -3.25 -14.26 0.62
N LEU A 40 -3.22 -12.95 0.80
CA LEU A 40 -2.27 -12.26 1.67
C LEU A 40 -3.04 -11.51 2.75
N GLU A 41 -2.80 -11.85 4.01
CA GLU A 41 -3.36 -11.12 5.14
C GLU A 41 -2.32 -10.13 5.69
N MET A 42 -2.73 -8.89 5.81
CA MET A 42 -2.02 -7.80 6.50
C MET A 42 -2.78 -7.48 7.79
N ARG A 43 -2.35 -6.45 8.54
CA ARG A 43 -2.95 -6.18 9.84
C ARG A 43 -4.44 -5.85 9.78
N PHE A 44 -4.87 -4.96 8.89
CA PHE A 44 -6.28 -4.54 8.82
C PHE A 44 -7.01 -5.02 7.57
N TRP A 45 -6.30 -5.67 6.64
CA TRP A 45 -6.86 -6.07 5.35
C TRP A 45 -6.37 -7.45 4.94
N LYS A 46 -7.30 -8.25 4.46
CA LYS A 46 -7.05 -9.53 3.80
C LYS A 46 -7.29 -9.37 2.31
N PHE A 47 -6.30 -9.70 1.51
CA PHE A 47 -6.33 -9.59 0.06
C PHE A 47 -6.47 -10.98 -0.55
N THR A 48 -7.53 -11.20 -1.31
CA THR A 48 -7.71 -12.38 -2.15
C THR A 48 -7.57 -11.95 -3.61
N TYR A 49 -6.61 -12.49 -4.34
CA TYR A 49 -6.25 -11.99 -5.68
C TYR A 49 -5.79 -13.08 -6.64
N THR A 50 -5.84 -12.79 -7.93
CA THR A 50 -5.25 -13.60 -9.00
C THR A 50 -4.43 -12.70 -9.92
N ALA A 51 -3.22 -13.14 -10.23
CA ALA A 51 -2.31 -12.44 -11.15
C ALA A 51 -2.38 -13.03 -12.56
N HIS A 52 -2.60 -12.19 -13.57
CA HIS A 52 -2.66 -12.57 -14.97
C HIS A 52 -1.56 -11.87 -15.79
N PRO A 53 -0.85 -12.58 -16.69
CA PRO A 53 0.07 -11.96 -17.62
C PRO A 53 -0.70 -11.20 -18.71
N ALA A 54 -0.25 -9.99 -19.05
CA ALA A 54 -0.85 -9.14 -20.08
C ALA A 54 0.23 -8.39 -20.87
N GLN A 55 0.73 -8.99 -21.96
CA GLN A 55 1.64 -8.35 -22.95
C GLN A 55 2.77 -7.50 -22.34
N GLY A 56 3.62 -8.11 -21.51
CA GLY A 56 4.74 -7.40 -20.86
C GLY A 56 4.35 -6.61 -19.60
N ARG A 57 3.10 -6.73 -19.17
CA ARG A 57 2.57 -6.23 -17.89
C ARG A 57 1.89 -7.37 -17.15
N TYR A 58 1.52 -7.12 -15.92
CA TYR A 58 0.73 -8.05 -15.12
C TYR A 58 -0.49 -7.34 -14.55
N THR A 59 -1.64 -7.98 -14.65
CA THR A 59 -2.86 -7.51 -14.01
C THR A 59 -3.11 -8.33 -12.77
N LEU A 60 -3.28 -7.70 -11.61
CA LEU A 60 -3.88 -8.36 -10.45
C LEU A 60 -5.32 -7.92 -10.34
N VAL A 61 -6.22 -8.88 -10.20
CA VAL A 61 -7.62 -8.63 -9.87
C VAL A 61 -7.95 -9.34 -8.58
N GLY A 62 -8.78 -8.74 -7.75
CA GLY A 62 -9.08 -9.32 -6.45
C GLY A 62 -10.02 -8.50 -5.59
N LYS A 63 -10.16 -8.97 -4.36
CA LYS A 63 -10.99 -8.38 -3.31
C LYS A 63 -10.15 -8.15 -2.05
N ALA A 64 -10.27 -6.96 -1.47
CA ALA A 64 -9.73 -6.61 -0.15
C ALA A 64 -10.85 -6.64 0.88
N GLU A 65 -10.70 -7.43 1.93
CA GLU A 65 -11.67 -7.60 3.01
C GLU A 65 -11.08 -7.04 4.32
N PRO A 66 -11.79 -6.19 5.06
CA PRO A 66 -11.30 -5.68 6.32
C PRO A 66 -11.24 -6.78 7.39
N VAL A 67 -10.17 -6.81 8.16
CA VAL A 67 -10.00 -7.71 9.32
C VAL A 67 -10.63 -7.04 10.54
N LEU A 68 -11.93 -7.25 10.73
CA LEU A 68 -12.72 -6.55 11.75
C LEU A 68 -12.24 -6.78 13.19
N GLU A 69 -11.62 -7.92 13.47
CA GLU A 69 -11.06 -8.25 14.80
C GLU A 69 -10.00 -7.25 15.25
N ASN A 70 -9.33 -6.59 14.31
CA ASN A 70 -8.31 -5.58 14.58
C ASN A 70 -8.88 -4.16 14.64
N LEU A 71 -10.17 -3.95 14.35
CA LEU A 71 -10.81 -2.64 14.30
C LEU A 71 -11.75 -2.45 15.49
N ALA A 72 -11.91 -1.18 15.89
CA ALA A 72 -12.94 -0.83 16.85
C ALA A 72 -14.33 -1.00 16.21
N SER A 73 -15.28 -1.52 16.97
CA SER A 73 -16.61 -1.91 16.47
C SER A 73 -17.49 -0.74 16.04
N ASP A 74 -17.10 0.50 16.32
CA ASP A 74 -17.79 1.74 15.96
C ASP A 74 -17.32 2.33 14.60
N LEU A 75 -16.29 1.74 13.98
CA LEU A 75 -15.74 2.18 12.70
C LEU A 75 -16.44 1.46 11.54
N HIS A 76 -17.26 2.20 10.80
CA HIS A 76 -18.08 1.62 9.72
C HIS A 76 -17.98 2.37 8.40
N TRP A 77 -17.23 3.47 8.36
CA TRP A 77 -17.12 4.31 7.19
C TRP A 77 -15.66 4.53 6.80
N ILE A 78 -15.38 4.40 5.50
CA ILE A 78 -14.09 4.71 4.90
C ILE A 78 -14.19 6.13 4.34
N GLU A 79 -13.51 7.07 4.98
CA GLU A 79 -13.33 8.41 4.41
C GLU A 79 -12.38 8.35 3.22
N ASP A 80 -11.23 7.69 3.42
CA ASP A 80 -10.18 7.55 2.43
C ASP A 80 -9.46 6.21 2.62
N LEU A 81 -9.28 5.48 1.53
CA LEU A 81 -8.53 4.23 1.48
C LEU A 81 -7.71 4.16 0.21
N TRP A 82 -6.41 4.14 0.41
CA TRP A 82 -5.41 3.94 -0.61
C TRP A 82 -5.02 2.47 -0.54
N LEU A 83 -5.20 1.71 -1.62
CA LEU A 83 -4.71 0.35 -1.74
C LEU A 83 -3.59 0.32 -2.78
N ALA A 84 -2.44 -0.20 -2.38
CA ALA A 84 -1.28 -0.35 -3.23
C ALA A 84 -0.92 -1.83 -3.39
N VAL A 85 -0.38 -2.19 -4.55
CA VAL A 85 0.29 -3.47 -4.79
C VAL A 85 1.74 -3.22 -5.14
N TYR A 86 2.63 -4.10 -4.68
CA TYR A 86 4.05 -4.05 -4.97
C TYR A 86 4.54 -5.39 -5.50
N LEU A 87 5.18 -5.38 -6.67
CA LEU A 87 6.06 -6.46 -7.11
C LEU A 87 7.45 -6.21 -6.57
N SER A 88 8.08 -7.21 -5.98
CA SER A 88 9.41 -7.09 -5.42
C SER A 88 10.30 -8.30 -5.70
N ASP A 89 11.60 -8.11 -5.57
CA ASP A 89 12.57 -9.21 -5.53
C ASP A 89 12.58 -9.91 -4.16
N ASP A 90 13.45 -10.91 -4.00
CA ASP A 90 13.64 -11.70 -2.77
C ASP A 90 14.13 -10.87 -1.57
N LYS A 91 14.73 -9.70 -1.83
CA LYS A 91 15.18 -8.75 -0.80
C LYS A 91 14.10 -7.71 -0.47
N GLY A 92 12.95 -7.78 -1.13
CA GLY A 92 11.86 -6.83 -0.97
C GLY A 92 12.16 -5.47 -1.58
N ARG A 93 13.04 -5.36 -2.57
CA ARG A 93 13.18 -4.15 -3.39
C ARG A 93 12.02 -4.11 -4.38
N VAL A 94 11.32 -2.98 -4.43
CA VAL A 94 10.17 -2.79 -5.32
C VAL A 94 10.65 -2.69 -6.77
N LEU A 95 10.05 -3.50 -7.65
CA LEU A 95 10.31 -3.57 -9.08
C LEU A 95 9.18 -2.93 -9.90
N ALA A 96 7.95 -2.98 -9.38
CA ALA A 96 6.78 -2.33 -9.94
C ALA A 96 5.76 -2.10 -8.83
N GLN A 97 4.92 -1.09 -8.99
CA GLN A 97 3.81 -0.83 -8.08
C GLN A 97 2.63 -0.23 -8.83
N ASP A 98 1.46 -0.34 -8.24
CA ASP A 98 0.25 0.37 -8.67
C ASP A 98 -0.59 0.75 -7.44
N LEU A 99 -1.45 1.75 -7.58
CA LEU A 99 -2.24 2.34 -6.50
C LEU A 99 -3.65 2.70 -6.98
N THR A 100 -4.64 2.39 -6.15
CA THR A 100 -6.04 2.80 -6.34
C THR A 100 -6.56 3.43 -5.06
N ILE A 101 -7.43 4.42 -5.19
CA ILE A 101 -8.01 5.17 -4.07
C ILE A 101 -9.53 4.95 -4.06
N PHE A 102 -10.08 4.75 -2.86
CA PHE A 102 -11.50 4.59 -2.59
C PHE A 102 -11.90 5.58 -1.49
N THR A 103 -12.99 6.32 -1.68
CA THR A 103 -13.43 7.36 -0.74
C THR A 103 -14.93 7.30 -0.52
N GLY A 104 -15.39 7.60 0.69
CA GLY A 104 -16.81 7.76 1.01
C GLY A 104 -17.63 6.49 0.80
N LEU A 105 -17.16 5.35 1.31
CA LEU A 105 -17.84 4.07 1.18
C LEU A 105 -17.96 3.35 2.53
N PRO A 106 -18.98 2.49 2.72
CA PRO A 106 -19.10 1.69 3.93
C PRO A 106 -17.95 0.68 4.05
N LEU A 107 -17.49 0.47 5.28
CA LEU A 107 -16.57 -0.61 5.65
C LEU A 107 -17.36 -1.92 5.76
N ASP A 108 -17.57 -2.58 4.63
CA ASP A 108 -18.36 -3.82 4.53
C ASP A 108 -17.44 -5.04 4.42
N SER A 109 -17.44 -5.90 5.45
CA SER A 109 -16.62 -7.12 5.48
C SER A 109 -17.10 -8.21 4.54
N GLU A 110 -18.40 -8.26 4.23
CA GLU A 110 -18.96 -9.30 3.36
C GLU A 110 -18.68 -8.98 1.90
N LYS A 111 -18.92 -7.72 1.50
CA LYS A 111 -18.69 -7.27 0.12
C LYS A 111 -17.22 -7.06 -0.17
N GLY A 112 -16.45 -6.57 0.81
CA GLY A 112 -15.09 -6.10 0.61
C GLY A 112 -14.99 -5.04 -0.50
N ILE A 113 -13.76 -4.78 -0.94
CA ILE A 113 -13.46 -3.79 -1.97
C ILE A 113 -12.80 -4.51 -3.14
N GLN A 114 -13.44 -4.44 -4.31
CA GLN A 114 -12.90 -5.00 -5.54
C GLN A 114 -11.80 -4.07 -6.07
N PHE A 115 -10.70 -4.65 -6.51
CA PHE A 115 -9.59 -3.92 -7.10
C PHE A 115 -9.08 -4.59 -8.37
N ALA A 116 -8.47 -3.77 -9.23
CA ALA A 116 -7.69 -4.21 -10.36
C ALA A 116 -6.44 -3.32 -10.46
N PHE A 117 -5.27 -3.95 -10.46
CA PHE A 117 -3.97 -3.28 -10.54
C PHE A 117 -3.22 -3.73 -11.78
N THR A 118 -2.41 -2.84 -12.35
CA THR A 118 -1.53 -3.11 -13.48
C THR A 118 -0.07 -2.84 -13.13
N LEU A 119 0.70 -3.91 -12.93
CA LEU A 119 2.13 -3.85 -12.65
C LEU A 119 2.94 -3.83 -13.96
N ARG A 120 3.87 -2.87 -14.05
CA ARG A 120 4.74 -2.63 -15.21
C ARG A 120 6.21 -2.61 -14.77
N PRO A 121 6.83 -3.78 -14.54
CA PRO A 121 8.24 -3.82 -14.16
C PRO A 121 9.12 -3.41 -15.34
N ASP A 122 10.01 -2.43 -15.12
CA ASP A 122 10.93 -1.94 -16.16
C ASP A 122 11.91 -3.02 -16.61
N GLN A 123 12.40 -3.82 -15.65
CA GLN A 123 13.29 -4.96 -15.89
C GLN A 123 12.97 -6.08 -14.91
N LEU A 124 12.72 -7.27 -15.44
CA LEU A 124 12.64 -8.49 -14.65
C LEU A 124 13.95 -9.25 -14.81
N SER A 125 14.72 -9.35 -13.73
CA SER A 125 15.85 -10.25 -13.67
C SER A 125 15.33 -11.68 -13.76
N ARG A 126 15.76 -12.43 -14.79
CA ARG A 126 15.28 -13.81 -15.04
C ARG A 126 15.53 -14.78 -13.88
N SER A 127 16.38 -14.42 -12.92
CA SER A 127 16.73 -15.24 -11.76
C SER A 127 16.17 -14.75 -10.41
N SER A 128 15.43 -13.64 -10.35
CA SER A 128 14.89 -13.15 -9.09
C SER A 128 13.58 -13.87 -8.76
N PHE A 129 13.48 -14.44 -7.56
CA PHE A 129 12.22 -14.93 -7.03
C PHE A 129 11.29 -13.74 -6.78
N LEU A 130 10.31 -13.57 -7.66
CA LEU A 130 9.36 -12.48 -7.56
C LEU A 130 8.40 -12.72 -6.40
N GLN A 131 8.14 -11.67 -5.66
CA GLN A 131 7.21 -11.65 -4.54
C GLN A 131 6.21 -10.52 -4.70
N VAL A 132 5.00 -10.74 -4.21
CA VAL A 132 3.98 -9.70 -4.11
C VAL A 132 3.58 -9.44 -2.67
N THR A 133 3.27 -8.17 -2.44
CA THR A 133 2.64 -7.67 -1.22
C THR A 133 1.72 -6.52 -1.56
N PHE A 134 0.92 -6.15 -0.58
CA PHE A 134 0.03 -5.01 -0.63
C PHE A 134 0.48 -3.97 0.38
N GLY A 135 -0.08 -2.78 0.24
CA GLY A 135 -0.01 -1.75 1.26
C GLY A 135 -1.31 -0.96 1.26
N TYR A 136 -1.52 -0.22 2.33
CA TYR A 136 -2.65 0.66 2.45
C TYR A 136 -2.33 1.91 3.25
N ASN A 137 -3.12 2.96 3.02
CA ASN A 137 -3.27 4.09 3.91
C ASN A 137 -4.77 4.33 4.05
N MET A 138 -5.30 4.28 5.27
CA MET A 138 -6.73 4.35 5.50
C MET A 138 -7.10 5.31 6.62
N THR A 139 -8.24 5.97 6.41
CA THR A 139 -8.93 6.82 7.37
C THR A 139 -10.34 6.30 7.56
N LEU A 140 -10.68 5.89 8.78
CA LEU A 140 -12.00 5.39 9.13
C LEU A 140 -12.69 6.31 10.14
N THR A 141 -14.01 6.42 10.02
CA THR A 141 -14.88 7.22 10.89
C THR A 141 -16.12 6.43 11.32
N PRO A 142 -16.76 6.83 12.44
CA PRO A 142 -18.12 6.42 12.74
C PRO A 142 -19.11 7.01 11.72
N HIS A 143 -20.07 6.20 11.26
CA HIS A 143 -21.04 6.57 10.21
C HIS A 143 -21.93 7.78 10.55
N GLU A 144 -22.04 8.16 11.82
CA GLU A 144 -22.91 9.24 12.31
C GLU A 144 -22.59 10.63 11.71
N GLN A 145 -21.47 10.79 11.01
CA GLN A 145 -21.04 12.07 10.45
C GLN A 145 -21.64 12.41 9.08
N TYR A 146 -22.16 11.44 8.31
CA TYR A 146 -22.75 11.69 6.98
C TYR A 146 -24.28 11.65 6.93
N THR A 147 -24.96 11.39 8.06
CA THR A 147 -26.44 11.43 8.11
C THR A 147 -26.99 12.84 8.39
N VAL A 148 -26.22 13.89 8.10
CA VAL A 148 -26.61 15.30 8.34
C VAL A 148 -26.31 16.17 7.11
N GLU A 149 -26.92 15.82 5.97
CA GLU A 149 -27.47 16.87 5.12
C GLU A 149 -28.82 17.26 5.75
N ASP A 150 -29.02 18.55 6.06
CA ASP A 150 -30.21 19.20 6.63
C ASP A 150 -30.35 19.42 8.15
N LEU A 151 -29.32 19.91 8.85
CA LEU A 151 -29.57 20.74 10.04
C LEU A 151 -28.63 21.96 10.13
N PRO A 152 -29.14 23.18 10.36
CA PRO A 152 -28.33 24.37 10.49
C PRO A 152 -27.49 24.32 11.77
N ALA A 153 -26.24 24.74 11.64
CA ALA A 153 -25.22 24.88 12.66
C ALA A 153 -25.75 25.10 14.09
N LYS A 154 -25.88 24.03 14.88
CA LYS A 154 -25.94 24.12 16.35
C LYS A 154 -25.56 22.79 17.01
N GLN A 155 -24.27 22.58 17.23
CA GLN A 155 -23.69 22.43 18.58
C GLN A 155 -22.20 22.10 18.48
N ARG A 156 -21.40 23.10 18.85
CA ARG A 156 -20.07 22.87 19.42
C ARG A 156 -20.27 22.06 20.72
N SER A 157 -20.07 20.76 20.66
CA SER A 157 -19.64 19.96 21.80
C SER A 157 -18.24 19.48 21.48
N GLY A 158 -17.29 19.64 22.41
CA GLY A 158 -15.88 19.28 22.27
C GLY A 158 -15.61 17.78 22.21
N GLU A 159 -16.48 17.01 21.57
CA GLU A 159 -16.32 15.60 21.34
C GLU A 159 -15.40 15.43 20.14
N ARG A 160 -14.15 15.03 20.41
CA ARG A 160 -13.18 14.76 19.35
C ARG A 160 -13.77 13.67 18.45
N THR A 161 -14.10 14.01 17.21
CA THR A 161 -14.37 13.03 16.17
C THR A 161 -13.30 11.95 16.24
N ARG A 162 -13.71 10.72 16.54
CA ARG A 162 -12.79 9.60 16.66
C ARG A 162 -12.45 9.14 15.25
N VAL A 163 -11.35 9.69 14.72
CA VAL A 163 -10.79 9.25 13.44
C VAL A 163 -9.76 8.17 13.71
N PHE A 164 -9.85 7.07 12.98
CA PHE A 164 -8.86 6.00 13.01
C PHE A 164 -8.00 6.05 11.76
N PHE A 165 -6.68 5.95 11.95
CA PHE A 165 -5.71 5.92 10.86
C PHE A 165 -4.88 4.66 10.93
N ALA A 166 -4.64 4.05 9.77
CA ALA A 166 -3.66 2.99 9.66
C ALA A 166 -2.91 3.04 8.33
N HIS A 167 -1.64 2.66 8.38
CA HIS A 167 -0.76 2.67 7.22
C HIS A 167 0.21 1.50 7.27
N GLU A 168 0.32 0.79 6.15
CA GLU A 168 1.40 -0.14 5.84
C GLU A 168 1.80 0.08 4.37
N GLY A 169 3.08 0.27 4.08
CA GLY A 169 3.49 0.59 2.71
C GLY A 169 4.99 0.53 2.51
N ALA A 170 5.45 0.77 1.29
CA ALA A 170 6.87 0.72 1.00
C ALA A 170 7.64 1.86 1.68
N LEU A 171 8.86 1.56 2.12
CA LEU A 171 9.77 2.53 2.74
C LEU A 171 10.91 2.86 1.78
N THR A 172 11.30 4.13 1.75
CA THR A 172 12.50 4.54 1.00
C THR A 172 13.74 4.16 1.81
N LYS A 173 14.64 3.38 1.19
CA LYS A 173 15.97 3.09 1.70
C LYS A 173 17.00 3.93 0.94
N ILE A 174 18.06 4.35 1.64
CA ILE A 174 19.18 5.14 1.13
C ILE A 174 20.45 4.29 1.21
#